data_AF-A0A4S3LZQ2-F1
#
_entry.id   AF-A0A4S3LZQ2-F1
#
_cell.length_a   1.000
_cell.length_b   1.000
_cell.length_c   1.000
_cell.angle_alpha   90.00
_cell.angle_beta   90.00
_cell.angle_gamma   90.00
#
_symmetry.space_group_name_H-M   'P 1'
#
loop_
_entity.id
_entity.type
_entity.pdbx_description
1 polymer ?
#
loop_
_entity_poly.entity_id
_entity_poly.type
_entity_poly.pdbx_seq_one_letter_code
_entity_poly.pdbx_strand_id
1 'polypeptide(L)'
;MKDHPNLSYIHQLSGGDKVFEYKIFEVIKKELPQELLAFKHCIEKNNFKEASSVVHKLKHKISILGMEQNYALAEIYEKELKEGINNGQQEFEEILQGMLTFIEQT
;
A
#
# COMPACT_ATOMS: atom_id res chain seq x y z
N MET A 1 -5.17 11.73 -12.22
CA MET A 1 -3.73 11.40 -12.37
C MET A 1 -3.35 10.69 -11.08
N LYS A 2 -3.08 9.38 -11.12
CA LYS A 2 -2.58 8.66 -9.94
C LYS A 2 -1.18 9.18 -9.63
N ASP A 3 -0.90 9.42 -8.35
CA ASP A 3 0.45 9.78 -7.91
C ASP A 3 1.36 8.54 -7.89
N HIS A 4 2.66 8.77 -8.04
CA HIS A 4 3.66 7.72 -8.08
C HIS A 4 4.40 7.62 -6.73
N PRO A 5 4.82 6.40 -6.32
CA PRO A 5 5.55 6.20 -5.08
C PRO A 5 6.86 7.00 -5.07
N ASN A 6 7.19 7.56 -3.90
CA ASN A 6 8.35 8.38 -3.69
C ASN A 6 8.80 8.34 -2.21
N LEU A 7 10.00 8.85 -1.92
CA LEU A 7 10.55 8.88 -0.56
C LEU A 7 10.35 10.23 0.15
N SER A 8 9.56 11.16 -0.40
CA SER A 8 9.45 12.52 0.15
C SER A 8 8.95 12.52 1.60
N TYR A 9 7.96 11.70 1.92
CA TYR A 9 7.41 11.57 3.26
C TYR A 9 8.44 10.95 4.23
N ILE A 10 9.18 9.92 3.80
CA ILE A 10 10.26 9.31 4.59
C ILE A 10 11.36 10.33 4.87
N HIS A 11 11.79 11.10 3.86
CA HIS A 11 12.79 12.17 4.02
C HIS A 11 12.32 13.21 5.03
N GLN A 12 11.07 13.67 4.94
CA GLN A 12 10.48 14.62 5.88
C GLN A 12 10.39 14.04 7.30
N LEU A 13 9.91 12.80 7.44
CA LEU A 13 9.74 12.13 8.73
C LEU A 13 11.08 11.89 9.44
N SER A 14 12.13 11.61 8.69
CA SER A 14 13.46 11.31 9.23
C SER A 14 14.20 12.52 9.81
N GLY A 15 13.82 13.75 9.41
CA GLY A 15 14.59 14.95 9.75
C GLY A 15 16.05 14.94 9.26
N GLY A 16 16.37 14.12 8.24
CA GLY A 16 17.73 13.95 7.70
C GLY A 16 18.51 12.75 8.25
N ASP A 17 17.93 11.94 9.13
CA ASP A 17 18.55 10.69 9.61
C ASP A 17 18.49 9.58 8.55
N LYS A 18 19.61 9.38 7.84
CA LYS A 18 19.75 8.36 6.80
C LYS A 18 19.62 6.92 7.30
N VAL A 19 19.97 6.64 8.55
CA VAL A 19 19.81 5.31 9.13
C VAL A 19 18.33 5.02 9.37
N PHE A 20 17.57 6.03 9.82
CA PHE A 20 16.14 5.93 9.99
C PHE A 20 15.41 5.74 8.64
N GLU A 21 15.75 6.54 7.63
CA GLU A 21 15.21 6.39 6.26
C GLU A 21 15.40 4.96 5.74
N TYR A 22 16.63 4.44 5.83
CA TYR A 22 16.95 3.08 5.40
C TYR A 22 16.13 2.02 6.15
N LYS A 23 16.04 2.12 7.47
CA LYS A 23 15.29 1.15 8.29
C LYS A 23 13.80 1.11 7.94
N ILE A 24 13.16 2.26 7.75
CA ILE A 24 11.76 2.30 7.32
C ILE A 24 11.60 1.67 5.95
N PHE A 25 12.48 2.03 5.01
CA PHE A 25 12.39 1.53 3.66
C PHE A 25 12.57 0.01 3.57
N GLU A 26 13.50 -0.56 4.35
CA GLU A 26 13.70 -2.01 4.45
C GLU A 26 12.49 -2.75 5.03
N VAL A 27 11.80 -2.15 6.01
CA VAL A 27 10.55 -2.72 6.54
C VAL A 27 9.48 -2.77 5.45
N ILE A 28 9.32 -1.69 4.68
CA ILE A 28 8.36 -1.66 3.55
C ILE A 28 8.71 -2.72 2.51
N LYS A 29 9.98 -2.80 2.10
CA LYS A 29 10.49 -3.80 1.14
C LYS A 29 10.17 -5.23 1.57
N LYS A 30 10.31 -5.52 2.87
CA LYS A 30 10.05 -6.85 3.42
C LYS A 30 8.57 -7.19 3.51
N GLU A 31 7.75 -6.25 3.97
CA GLU A 31 6.35 -6.51 4.30
C GLU A 31 5.40 -6.38 3.10
N LEU A 32 5.65 -5.43 2.20
CA LEU A 32 4.75 -5.14 1.08
C LEU A 32 4.44 -6.37 0.21
N PRO A 33 5.42 -7.20 -0.20
CA PRO A 33 5.14 -8.41 -0.96
C PRO A 33 4.30 -9.43 -0.19
N GLN A 34 4.50 -9.54 1.13
CA GLN A 34 3.78 -10.48 1.99
C GLN A 34 2.31 -10.07 2.15
N GLU A 35 2.06 -8.78 2.32
CA GLU A 35 0.72 -8.22 2.41
C GLU A 35 -0.02 -8.28 1.08
N LEU A 36 0.66 -8.10 -0.05
CA LEU A 36 0.05 -8.32 -1.37
C LEU A 36 -0.41 -9.78 -1.53
N LEU A 37 0.43 -10.75 -1.14
CA LEU A 37 0.06 -12.16 -1.19
C LEU A 37 -1.14 -12.45 -0.27
N ALA A 38 -1.14 -11.90 0.94
CA ALA A 38 -2.27 -12.02 1.86
C ALA A 38 -3.56 -11.42 1.27
N PHE A 39 -3.46 -10.24 0.63
CA PHE A 39 -4.59 -9.59 -0.04
C PHE A 39 -5.15 -10.48 -1.16
N LYS A 40 -4.29 -10.95 -2.08
CA LYS A 40 -4.71 -11.84 -3.18
C LYS A 40 -5.41 -13.09 -2.67
N HIS A 41 -4.86 -13.73 -1.64
CA HIS A 41 -5.47 -14.91 -1.02
C HIS A 41 -6.84 -14.61 -0.37
N CYS A 42 -7.01 -13.43 0.23
CA CYS A 42 -8.31 -13.01 0.76
C CYS A 42 -9.34 -12.83 -0.36
N ILE A 43 -8.94 -12.20 -1.46
CA ILE A 43 -9.80 -11.98 -2.63
C ILE A 43 -10.19 -13.30 -3.30
N GLU A 44 -9.24 -14.21 -3.52
CA GLU A 44 -9.49 -15.55 -4.08
C GLU A 44 -10.51 -16.35 -3.25
N LYS A 45 -10.52 -16.13 -1.92
CA LYS A 45 -11.46 -16.76 -0.99
C LYS A 45 -12.76 -15.97 -0.78
N ASN A 46 -12.93 -14.84 -1.46
CA ASN A 46 -14.03 -13.88 -1.22
C ASN A 46 -14.14 -13.45 0.26
N ASN A 47 -13.03 -13.46 1.02
CA ASN A 47 -12.99 -13.02 2.41
C ASN A 47 -12.79 -11.50 2.49
N PHE A 48 -13.82 -10.73 2.11
CA PHE A 48 -13.72 -9.27 2.01
C PHE A 48 -13.44 -8.57 3.34
N LYS A 49 -13.92 -9.13 4.45
CA LYS A 49 -13.62 -8.60 5.79
C LYS A 49 -12.12 -8.65 6.11
N GLU A 50 -11.48 -9.79 5.83
CA GLU A 50 -10.03 -9.93 6.00
C GLU A 50 -9.27 -9.09 4.96
N ALA A 51 -9.71 -9.09 3.70
CA ALA A 51 -9.14 -8.25 2.65
C ALA A 51 -9.13 -6.77 3.07
N SER A 52 -10.22 -6.24 3.64
CA SER A 52 -10.28 -4.86 4.14
C SER A 52 -9.23 -4.57 5.22
N SER A 53 -8.93 -5.55 6.08
CA SER A 53 -7.90 -5.42 7.11
C SER A 53 -6.49 -5.41 6.51
N VAL A 54 -6.28 -6.13 5.41
CA VAL A 54 -5.03 -6.09 4.64
C VAL A 54 -4.89 -4.77 3.89
N VAL A 55 -5.96 -4.29 3.23
CA VAL A 55 -5.99 -2.96 2.58
C VAL A 55 -5.67 -1.85 3.58
N HIS A 56 -6.20 -1.92 4.80
CA HIS A 56 -5.88 -0.96 5.86
C HIS A 56 -4.37 -0.88 6.16
N LYS A 57 -3.67 -2.02 6.21
CA LYS A 57 -2.23 -2.05 6.41
C LYS A 57 -1.48 -1.49 5.21
N LEU A 58 -1.85 -1.93 4.00
CA LEU A 58 -1.27 -1.48 2.74
C LEU A 58 -1.41 0.04 2.55
N LYS A 59 -2.54 0.63 2.94
CA LYS A 59 -2.75 2.08 2.86
C LYS A 59 -1.71 2.87 3.65
N HIS A 60 -1.26 2.36 4.81
CA HIS A 60 -0.24 3.05 5.60
C HIS A 60 1.08 3.11 4.83
N LYS A 61 1.45 2.05 4.09
CA LYS A 61 2.62 2.08 3.21
C LYS A 61 2.43 3.01 2.02
N ILE A 62 1.22 3.08 1.45
CA ILE A 62 0.86 4.06 0.40
C ILE A 62 1.14 5.50 0.89
N SER A 63 0.71 5.82 2.12
CA SER A 63 0.98 7.12 2.74
C SER A 63 2.48 7.34 2.99
N ILE A 64 3.18 6.34 3.52
CA ILE A 64 4.63 6.44 3.78
C ILE A 64 5.43 6.64 2.47
N LEU A 65 4.96 6.08 1.35
CA LEU A 65 5.54 6.30 0.03
C LEU A 65 5.01 7.57 -0.66
N GLY A 66 4.41 8.49 0.09
CA GLY A 66 4.03 9.83 -0.38
C GLY A 66 2.97 9.84 -1.48
N MET A 67 2.05 8.87 -1.49
CA MET A 67 0.97 8.75 -2.50
C MET A 67 -0.40 9.12 -1.90
N GLU A 68 -0.66 10.40 -1.69
CA GLU A 68 -1.88 10.91 -1.06
C GLU A 68 -3.17 10.61 -1.85
N GLN A 69 -3.14 10.68 -3.18
CA GLN A 69 -4.32 10.37 -4.00
C GLN A 69 -4.62 8.87 -3.99
N ASN A 70 -3.59 8.03 -4.16
CA ASN A 70 -3.74 6.58 -4.05
C ASN A 70 -4.17 6.15 -2.63
N TYR A 71 -3.80 6.91 -1.58
CA TYR A 71 -4.29 6.66 -0.22
C TYR A 71 -5.80 6.84 -0.13
N ALA A 72 -6.34 7.91 -0.72
CA ALA A 72 -7.79 8.15 -0.75
C ALA A 72 -8.53 7.03 -1.51
N LEU A 73 -7.98 6.57 -2.64
CA LEU A 73 -8.52 5.43 -3.39
C LEU A 73 -8.51 4.13 -2.55
N ALA A 74 -7.40 3.85 -1.86
CA ALA A 74 -7.29 2.71 -0.96
C ALA A 74 -8.28 2.78 0.22
N GLU A 75 -8.55 3.98 0.74
CA GLU A 75 -9.55 4.19 1.79
C GLU A 75 -10.99 3.93 1.30
N ILE A 76 -11.31 4.33 0.07
CA ILE A 76 -12.60 4.01 -0.55
C ILE A 76 -12.72 2.49 -0.72
N TYR A 77 -11.70 1.85 -1.29
CA TYR A 77 -11.72 0.41 -1.51
C TYR A 77 -11.78 -0.40 -0.20
N GLU A 78 -11.12 0.05 0.87
CA GLU A 78 -11.27 -0.56 2.20
C GLU A 78 -12.74 -0.54 2.66
N LYS A 79 -13.46 0.56 2.44
CA LYS A 79 -14.88 0.69 2.81
C LYS A 79 -15.75 -0.23 1.96
N GLU A 80 -15.50 -0.30 0.66
CA GLU A 80 -16.20 -1.24 -0.23
C GLU A 80 -16.09 -2.68 0.27
N LEU A 81 -14.87 -3.13 0.61
CA LEU A 81 -14.66 -4.49 1.10
C LEU A 81 -15.36 -4.75 2.45
N LYS A 82 -15.46 -3.75 3.33
CA LYS A 82 -16.24 -3.85 4.57
C LYS A 82 -17.73 -4.03 4.32
N GLU A 83 -18.24 -3.48 3.22
CA GLU A 83 -19.62 -3.62 2.76
C GLU A 83 -19.83 -4.90 1.92
N GLY A 84 -18.77 -5.68 1.68
CA GLY A 84 -18.80 -6.89 0.86
C GLY A 84 -18.79 -6.60 -0.65
N ILE A 85 -18.39 -5.39 -1.04
CA ILE A 85 -18.29 -4.93 -2.42
C ILE A 85 -16.82 -5.01 -2.85
N ASN A 86 -16.56 -5.41 -4.09
CA ASN A 86 -15.21 -5.58 -4.62
C ASN A 86 -15.04 -4.90 -6.00
N ASN A 87 -15.42 -3.63 -6.10
CA ASN A 87 -15.37 -2.89 -7.37
C ASN A 87 -13.98 -2.29 -7.63
N GLY A 88 -13.33 -1.78 -6.57
CA GLY A 88 -12.00 -1.14 -6.66
C GLY A 88 -10.81 -2.08 -6.80
N GLN A 89 -11.00 -3.40 -6.97
CA GLN A 89 -9.90 -4.37 -6.97
C GLN A 89 -8.82 -4.04 -8.00
N GLN A 90 -9.20 -3.83 -9.26
CA GLN A 90 -8.25 -3.59 -10.34
C GLN A 90 -7.43 -2.33 -10.07
N GLU A 91 -8.09 -1.25 -9.67
CA GLU A 91 -7.42 0.02 -9.36
C GLU A 91 -6.46 -0.12 -8.17
N PHE A 92 -6.85 -0.87 -7.15
CA PHE A 92 -5.99 -1.12 -6.00
C PHE A 92 -4.79 -2.01 -6.36
N GLU A 93 -4.96 -3.04 -7.18
CA GLU A 93 -3.87 -3.88 -7.67
C GLU A 93 -2.86 -3.09 -8.51
N GLU A 94 -3.32 -2.15 -9.35
CA GLU A 94 -2.42 -1.24 -10.10
C GLU A 94 -1.57 -0.38 -9.15
N ILE A 95 -2.14 0.12 -8.06
CA ILE A 95 -1.41 0.88 -7.04
C ILE A 95 -0.32 0.00 -6.41
N LEU A 96 -0.67 -1.22 -5.99
CA LEU A 96 0.28 -2.15 -5.38
C LEU A 96 1.41 -2.56 -6.34
N GLN A 97 1.09 -2.76 -7.63
CA GLN A 97 2.10 -3.07 -8.63
C GLN A 97 3.06 -1.90 -8.84
N GLY A 98 2.56 -0.66 -8.82
CA GLY A 98 3.38 0.54 -8.85
C GLY A 98 4.36 0.61 -7.67
N MET A 99 3.87 0.32 -6.46
CA MET A 99 4.72 0.27 -5.26
C MET A 99 5.77 -0.84 -5.34
N LEU A 100 5.40 -2.04 -5.80
CA LEU A 100 6.35 -3.16 -5.98
C LEU A 100 7.47 -2.80 -6.95
N THR A 101 7.11 -2.25 -8.11
CA THR A 101 8.07 -1.84 -9.14
C THR A 101 9.04 -0.79 -8.59
N PHE A 102 8.52 0.16 -7.80
CA PHE A 102 9.34 1.20 -7.18
C PHE A 102 10.35 0.64 -6.16
N ILE A 103 9.94 -0.29 -5.31
CA ILE A 103 10.85 -0.88 -4.31
C ILE A 103 11.87 -1.82 -4.93
N GLU A 104 11.60 -2.41 -6.10
CA GLU A 104 12.56 -3.26 -6.82
C GLU A 104 13.62 -2.44 -7.56
N GLN A 105 13.28 -1.20 -7.97
CA GLN A 105 14.17 -0.31 -8.73
C GLN A 105 14.97 0.67 -7.86
N THR A 106 14.65 0.77 -6.57
CA THR A 106 15.27 1.70 -5.61
C THR A 106 16.05 0.94 -4.56
#